data_AF-A0A3M2WY78-F1
#
_entry.id   AF-A0A3M2WY78-F1
#
_cell.length_a   1.000
_cell.length_b   1.000
_cell.length_c   1.000
_cell.angle_alpha   90.00
_cell.angle_beta   90.00
_cell.angle_gamma   90.00
#
_symmetry.space_group_name_H-M   'P 1'
#
loop_
_entity.id
_entity.type
_entity.pdbx_description
1 polymer ?
#
loop_
_entity_poly.entity_id
_entity_poly.type
_entity_poly.pdbx_seq_one_letter_code
_entity_poly.pdbx_strand_id
1 'polypeptide(L)' 'MDEEDLPRNVYYGDGSPIEETLLDEIRGVLDDSTVSFPWLENDVLMLDNMLTAHSRAPFTGKRKVVVAMAQGHSDK' A
#
# COMPACT_ATOMS: atom_id res chain seq x y z
N MET A 1 4.57 2.56 -24.81
CA MET A 1 3.62 2.11 -23.78
C MET A 1 2.66 3.24 -23.68
N ASP A 2 1.47 3.00 -24.17
CA ASP A 2 0.39 3.95 -24.02
C ASP A 2 -0.15 3.82 -22.58
N GLU A 3 -0.88 4.82 -22.09
CA GLU A 3 -1.32 4.89 -20.69
C GLU A 3 -2.12 3.65 -20.28
N GLU A 4 -2.91 3.10 -21.20
CA GLU A 4 -3.69 1.87 -21.06
C GLU A 4 -2.84 0.61 -20.82
N ASP A 5 -1.57 0.61 -21.22
CA ASP A 5 -0.66 -0.52 -21.02
C ASP A 5 -0.03 -0.54 -19.62
N LEU A 6 -0.23 0.50 -18.81
CA LEU A 6 0.36 0.58 -17.47
C LEU A 6 -0.24 -0.52 -16.57
N PRO A 7 0.59 -1.30 -15.85
CA PRO A 7 0.14 -2.48 -15.11
C PRO A 7 -0.81 -2.18 -13.92
N ARG A 8 -1.03 -0.89 -13.62
CA ARG A 8 -1.92 -0.41 -12.55
C ARG A 8 -2.64 0.87 -12.97
N ASN A 9 -3.14 0.90 -14.21
CA ASN A 9 -3.96 2.01 -14.68
C ASN A 9 -5.39 1.93 -14.09
N VAL A 10 -5.99 3.07 -13.76
CA VAL A 10 -7.32 3.15 -13.14
C VAL A 10 -8.03 4.46 -13.55
N TYR A 11 -9.36 4.36 -13.69
CA TYR A 11 -10.27 5.45 -14.04
C TYR A 11 -11.39 5.57 -13.02
N TYR A 12 -12.16 6.65 -13.06
CA TYR A 12 -13.45 6.70 -12.37
C TYR A 12 -14.41 5.62 -12.89
N GLY A 13 -15.47 5.33 -12.14
CA GLY A 13 -16.44 4.29 -12.49
C GLY A 13 -17.20 4.54 -13.81
N ASP A 14 -17.15 5.77 -14.33
CA ASP A 14 -17.69 6.18 -15.63
C ASP A 14 -16.65 6.13 -16.78
N GLY A 15 -15.41 5.76 -16.48
CA GLY A 15 -14.30 5.69 -17.44
C GLY A 15 -13.55 7.00 -17.66
N SER A 16 -13.92 8.10 -17.00
CA SER A 16 -13.15 9.33 -17.06
C SER A 16 -11.81 9.21 -16.30
N PRO A 17 -10.73 9.87 -16.75
CA PRO A 17 -9.44 9.84 -16.07
C PRO A 17 -9.51 10.50 -14.70
N ILE A 18 -8.77 9.95 -13.74
CA ILE A 18 -8.57 10.59 -12.45
C ILE A 18 -7.57 11.73 -12.63
N GLU A 19 -7.91 12.92 -12.13
CA GLU A 19 -7.11 14.11 -12.27
C GLU A 19 -5.75 13.96 -11.57
N GLU A 20 -4.68 14.39 -12.24
CA GLU A 20 -3.31 14.29 -11.71
C GLU A 20 -3.17 14.98 -10.35
N THR A 21 -3.78 16.16 -10.19
CA THR A 21 -3.77 16.91 -8.93
C THR A 21 -4.42 16.16 -7.78
N LEU A 22 -5.45 15.36 -8.06
CA LEU A 22 -6.11 14.54 -7.04
C LEU A 22 -5.22 13.34 -6.65
N LEU A 23 -4.55 12.73 -7.63
CA LEU A 23 -3.57 11.67 -7.36
C LEU A 23 -2.41 12.19 -6.50
N ASP A 24 -1.96 13.42 -6.74
CA ASP A 24 -0.92 14.06 -5.93
C ASP A 24 -1.39 14.35 -4.50
N GLU A 25 -2.63 14.79 -4.32
CA GLU A 25 -3.24 14.93 -2.99
C GLU A 25 -3.29 13.60 -2.24
N ILE A 26 -3.75 12.52 -2.89
CA ILE A 26 -3.79 11.19 -2.29
C ILE A 26 -2.39 10.72 -1.88
N ARG A 27 -1.38 10.90 -2.74
CA ARG A 27 0.02 10.56 -2.44
C ARG A 27 0.52 11.37 -1.24
N GLY A 28 0.25 12.67 -1.20
CA GLY A 28 0.62 13.53 -0.08
C GLY A 28 0.03 13.06 1.25
N VAL A 29 -1.26 12.72 1.28
CA VAL A 29 -1.91 12.19 2.50
C VAL A 29 -1.32 10.83 2.91
N LEU A 30 -1.04 9.95 1.95
CA LEU A 30 -0.38 8.67 2.23
C LEU A 30 1.01 8.88 2.81
N ASP A 31 1.81 9.79 2.25
CA ASP A 31 3.16 10.10 2.71
C ASP A 31 3.14 10.69 4.12
N ASP A 32 2.27 11.68 4.38
CA ASP A 32 2.11 12.32 5.69
C ASP A 32 1.64 11.34 6.78
N SER A 33 0.82 10.36 6.39
CA SER A 33 0.28 9.34 7.30
C SER A 33 1.18 8.10 7.41
N THR A 34 2.25 8.01 6.61
CA THR A 34 3.10 6.81 6.56
C THR A 34 3.96 6.71 7.80
N VAL A 35 3.86 5.56 8.48
CA VAL A 35 4.82 5.16 9.51
C VAL A 35 5.86 4.23 8.89
N SER A 36 7.12 4.67 8.87
CA SER A 36 8.24 3.91 8.33
C SER A 36 9.26 3.59 9.41
N PHE A 37 9.69 2.34 9.49
CA PHE A 37 10.68 1.87 10.44
C PHE A 37 11.59 0.81 9.78
N PRO A 38 12.85 0.71 10.20
CA PRO A 38 13.73 -0.35 9.72
C PRO A 38 13.25 -1.69 10.29
N TRP A 39 13.15 -2.70 9.42
CA TRP A 39 12.95 -4.07 9.86
C TRP A 39 14.24 -4.60 10.51
N LEU A 40 14.13 -5.11 11.73
CA LEU A 40 15.17 -5.87 12.40
C LEU A 40 14.84 -7.36 12.36
N GLU A 41 15.87 -8.18 12.56
CA GLU A 41 15.70 -9.62 12.63
C GLU A 41 14.79 -9.99 13.82
N ASN A 42 13.82 -10.86 13.57
CA ASN A 42 12.79 -11.30 14.52
C ASN A 42 11.68 -10.28 14.86
N ASP A 43 11.63 -9.13 14.18
CA ASP A 43 10.47 -8.24 14.29
C ASP A 43 9.19 -8.89 13.76
N VAL A 44 8.07 -8.59 14.42
CA VAL A 44 6.72 -8.96 13.97
C VAL A 44 5.87 -7.70 13.91
N LEU A 45 5.36 -7.37 12.73
CA LEU A 45 4.34 -6.36 12.54
C LEU A 45 2.97 -7.03 12.49
N MET A 46 2.06 -6.60 13.36
CA MET A 46 0.64 -6.89 13.26
C MET A 46 -0.08 -5.62 12.86
N LEU A 47 -1.00 -5.73 11.89
CA LEU A 47 -1.84 -4.63 11.44
C LEU A 47 -3.27 -5.12 11.24
N ASP A 48 -4.21 -4.18 11.32
CA ASP A 48 -5.58 -4.41 10.88
C ASP A 48 -5.67 -4.10 9.38
N ASN A 49 -5.95 -5.12 8.57
CA ASN A 49 -6.00 -5.01 7.11
C ASN A 49 -7.15 -4.13 6.60
N MET A 50 -8.18 -3.90 7.42
CA MET A 50 -9.29 -3.01 7.04
C MET A 50 -8.96 -1.54 7.26
N LEU A 51 -8.05 -1.24 8.19
CA LEU A 51 -7.71 0.13 8.59
C LEU A 51 -6.36 0.60 8.07
N THR A 52 -5.53 -0.32 7.56
CA THR A 52 -4.11 -0.03 7.26
C THR A 52 -3.77 -0.35 5.81
N ALA A 53 -3.45 0.69 5.03
CA ALA A 53 -2.70 0.52 3.80
C ALA A 53 -1.24 0.21 4.12
N HIS A 54 -0.63 -0.73 3.40
CA HIS A 54 0.77 -1.09 3.57
C HIS A 54 1.47 -1.21 2.22
N SER A 55 2.73 -0.81 2.19
CA SER A 55 3.55 -0.79 0.97
C SER A 55 4.98 -1.25 1.27
N ARG A 56 5.86 -1.14 0.28
CA ARG A 56 7.27 -1.49 0.42
C ARG A 56 8.14 -0.47 -0.30
N ALA A 57 9.05 0.16 0.44
CA ALA A 57 10.10 0.98 -0.15
C ALA A 57 11.06 0.13 -1.03
N PRO A 58 11.72 0.73 -2.03
CA PRO A 58 12.82 0.08 -2.76
C PRO A 58 13.89 -0.46 -1.80
N PHE A 59 14.51 -1.60 -2.14
CA PHE A 59 15.60 -2.19 -1.36
C PHE A 59 16.60 -2.88 -2.28
N THR A 60 17.80 -3.13 -1.76
CA THR A 60 18.87 -3.87 -2.43
C THR A 60 19.39 -5.01 -1.54
N GLY A 61 19.95 -6.05 -2.13
CA GLY A 61 20.53 -7.18 -1.38
C GLY A 61 19.50 -8.21 -0.92
N LYS A 62 19.89 -9.08 0.02
CA LYS A 62 19.04 -10.17 0.52
C LYS A 62 18.09 -9.64 1.59
N ARG A 63 16.79 -9.77 1.36
CA ARG A 63 15.71 -9.44 2.32
C ARG A 63 14.63 -10.51 2.26
N LYS A 64 14.17 -10.98 3.42
CA LYS A 64 13.04 -11.91 3.53
C LYS A 64 12.09 -11.42 4.63
N VAL A 65 10.85 -11.16 4.24
CA VAL A 65 9.72 -10.92 5.15
C VAL A 65 8.64 -11.91 4.78
N VAL A 66 8.09 -12.61 5.76
CA VAL A 66 7.00 -13.57 5.57
C VAL A 66 5.70 -12.97 6.08
N VAL A 67 4.57 -13.47 5.56
CA VAL A 67 3.24 -12.99 5.92
C VAL A 67 2.39 -14.17 6.36
N ALA A 68 1.58 -13.95 7.39
CA ALA A 68 0.48 -14.82 7.77
C ALA A 68 -0.80 -13.99 7.83
N MET A 69 -1.86 -14.47 7.17
CA MET A 69 -3.17 -13.83 7.22
C MET A 69 -3.97 -14.39 8.39
N ALA A 70 -4.62 -13.52 9.15
CA ALA A 70 -5.55 -13.89 10.20
C ALA A 70 -7.00 -13.60 9.77
N GLN A 71 -7.95 -14.34 10.34
CA GLN A 71 -9.35 -13.95 10.27
C GLN A 71 -9.64 -12.90 11.35
N GLY A 72 -10.52 -11.94 11.02
CA GLY A 72 -11.01 -11.00 12.01
C GLY A 72 -11.69 -11.72 13.15
N HIS A 73 -11.34 -11.37 14.38
CA HIS A 73 -12.01 -11.89 15.57
C HIS A 73 -13.33 -11.14 15.78
N SER A 74 -14.40 -11.87 16.07
CA SER A 74 -15.70 -11.33 16.45
C SER A 74 -16.22 -12.15 17.62
N ASP A 75 -16.67 -11.49 18.69
CA ASP A 75 -17.23 -12.11 19.90
C ASP A 75 -18.64 -12.71 19.69
N LYS A 76 -18.93 -13.27 18.52
CA LYS A 76 -20.23 -13.90 18.25
C LYS A 76 -20.32 -15.29 18.88
#